data_AF-A0A0J1DCJ6-F1
#
_entry.id   AF-A0A0J1DCJ6-F1
#
_cell.length_a   1.000
_cell.length_b   1.000
_cell.length_c   1.000
_cell.angle_alpha   90.00
_cell.angle_beta   90.00
_cell.angle_gamma   90.00
#
_symmetry.space_group_name_H-M   'P 1'
#
loop_
_entity.id
_entity.type
_entity.pdbx_description
1 polymer ?
#
loop_
_entity_poly.entity_id
_entity_poly.type
_entity_poly.pdbx_seq_one_letter_code
_entity_poly.pdbx_strand_id
1 'polypeptide(L)'
;MMNSKHFSNKQVSTCEIAGAVALCAIHDLRVNLFRFGGFPQITVEQVEAGFNVKVSVEDKLPSEASFVLSQEEGIAAAKAFQRSQSGHDPAIFDRVQEALARVIG
;
A
#
# COMPACT_ATOMS: atom_id res chain seq x y z
N MET A 1 -18.32 -0.68 6.22
CA MET A 1 -17.52 0.18 7.12
C MET A 1 -16.13 -0.42 7.23
N MET A 2 -15.10 0.32 6.82
CA MET A 2 -13.70 -0.10 6.88
C MET A 2 -13.20 0.17 8.31
N ASN A 3 -12.80 -0.87 9.05
CA ASN A 3 -12.29 -0.70 10.41
C ASN A 3 -10.78 -0.42 10.35
N SER A 4 -10.39 0.85 10.51
CA SER A 4 -8.99 1.19 10.73
C SER A 4 -8.53 0.60 12.06
N LYS A 5 -7.45 -0.20 12.04
CA LYS A 5 -6.88 -0.74 13.28
C LYS A 5 -5.74 0.17 13.73
N HIS A 6 -5.94 0.82 14.86
CA HIS A 6 -4.92 1.66 15.50
C HIS A 6 -4.05 0.82 16.43
N PHE A 7 -2.73 0.94 16.27
CA PHE A 7 -1.73 0.30 17.12
C PHE A 7 -1.15 1.34 18.09
N SER A 8 -1.87 1.59 19.18
CA SER A 8 -1.58 2.67 20.15
C SER A 8 -0.14 2.65 20.65
N ASN A 9 0.40 1.46 20.94
CA ASN A 9 1.77 1.29 21.44
C ASN A 9 2.86 1.63 20.39
N LYS A 10 2.50 1.71 19.11
CA LYS A 10 3.40 1.99 18.00
C LYS A 10 3.11 3.32 17.31
N GLN A 11 2.02 4.01 17.69
CA GLN A 11 1.53 5.27 17.13
C GLN A 11 1.33 5.23 15.60
N VAL A 12 0.88 4.09 15.08
CA VAL A 12 0.57 3.87 13.66
C VAL A 12 -0.79 3.20 13.51
N SER A 13 -1.44 3.36 12.36
CA SER A 13 -2.64 2.61 11.99
C SER A 13 -2.47 1.96 10.62
N THR A 14 -3.39 1.07 10.28
CA THR A 14 -3.47 0.48 8.93
C THR A 14 -3.65 1.54 7.83
N CYS A 15 -4.17 2.73 8.15
CA CYS A 15 -4.30 3.83 7.20
C CYS A 15 -2.95 4.44 6.81
N GLU A 16 -2.00 4.58 7.73
CA GLU A 16 -0.66 5.08 7.38
C GLU A 16 0.13 4.06 6.56
N ILE A 17 -0.09 2.77 6.78
CA ILE A 17 0.46 1.72 5.91
C ILE A 17 -0.13 1.84 4.51
N ALA A 18 -1.46 1.99 4.40
CA ALA A 18 -2.12 2.22 3.11
C ALA A 18 -1.60 3.51 2.42
N GLY A 19 -1.35 4.57 3.19
CA GLY A 19 -0.75 5.81 2.69
C GLY A 19 0.66 5.60 2.14
N ALA A 20 1.49 4.81 2.82
CA ALA A 20 2.83 4.46 2.33
C ALA A 20 2.77 3.70 0.99
N VAL A 21 1.82 2.76 0.87
CA VAL A 21 1.56 2.03 -0.39
C VAL A 21 1.07 2.97 -1.49
N ALA A 22 0.18 3.92 -1.17
CA ALA A 22 -0.32 4.90 -2.12
C ALA A 22 0.80 5.82 -2.64
N LEU A 23 1.75 6.23 -1.79
CA LEU A 23 2.92 7.01 -2.24
C LEU A 23 3.81 6.21 -3.20
N CYS A 24 3.95 4.90 -2.99
CA CYS A 24 4.66 4.04 -3.93
C CYS A 24 3.95 4.00 -5.29
N ALA A 25 2.62 3.86 -5.31
CA ALA A 25 1.84 3.91 -6.55
C ALA A 25 1.99 5.27 -7.28
N ILE A 26 1.93 6.39 -6.55
CA ILE A 26 2.15 7.73 -7.13
C ILE A 26 3.57 7.88 -7.67
N HIS A 27 4.56 7.32 -6.97
CA HIS A 27 5.94 7.32 -7.45
C HIS A 27 6.08 6.53 -8.75
N ASP A 28 5.48 5.34 -8.81
CA ASP A 28 5.49 4.48 -9.99
C ASP A 28 4.86 5.16 -11.22
N LEU A 29 3.74 5.88 -11.03
CA LEU A 29 3.14 6.72 -12.07
C LEU A 29 4.13 7.77 -12.61
N ARG A 30 4.96 8.35 -11.72
CA ARG A 30 5.93 9.38 -12.11
C ARG A 30 7.13 8.80 -12.85
N VAL A 31 7.65 7.64 -12.45
CA VAL A 31 8.94 7.11 -12.96
C VAL A 31 8.78 6.08 -14.06
N ASN A 32 7.75 5.22 -13.99
CA ASN A 32 7.52 4.13 -14.94
C ASN A 32 6.35 4.40 -15.89
N LEU A 33 5.74 5.59 -15.84
CA LEU A 33 4.61 6.03 -16.68
C LEU A 33 3.42 5.06 -16.65
N PHE A 34 3.29 4.30 -15.57
CA PHE A 34 2.20 3.37 -15.36
C PHE A 34 0.90 4.15 -15.18
N ARG A 35 -0.11 3.87 -16.01
CA ARG A 35 -1.39 4.61 -16.03
C ARG A 35 -2.49 3.77 -15.41
N PHE A 36 -3.32 4.39 -14.60
CA PHE A 36 -4.48 3.74 -13.98
C PHE A 36 -5.76 4.36 -14.56
N GLY A 37 -6.77 3.54 -14.91
CA GLY A 37 -8.10 4.02 -15.33
C GLY A 37 -8.90 4.67 -14.19
N GLY A 38 -8.56 4.32 -12.95
CA GLY A 38 -8.96 4.94 -11.69
C GLY A 38 -7.88 4.66 -10.64
N PHE A 39 -7.80 5.48 -9.59
CA PHE A 39 -6.80 5.24 -8.55
C PHE A 39 -7.10 3.91 -7.84
N PRO A 40 -6.12 3.01 -7.66
CA PRO A 40 -6.36 1.71 -7.08
C PRO A 40 -6.85 1.83 -5.63
N GLN A 41 -7.81 0.99 -5.26
CA GLN A 41 -8.22 0.82 -3.88
C GLN A 41 -7.14 0.03 -3.14
N ILE A 42 -6.71 0.57 -2.00
CA ILE A 42 -5.70 -0.05 -1.14
C ILE A 42 -6.38 -0.40 0.19
N THR A 43 -6.37 -1.69 0.54
CA THR A 43 -6.87 -2.21 1.81
C THR A 43 -5.72 -2.83 2.58
N VAL A 44 -5.64 -2.54 3.88
CA VAL A 44 -4.62 -3.12 4.76
C VAL A 44 -5.29 -3.74 5.97
N GLU A 45 -5.05 -5.03 6.17
CA GLU A 45 -5.59 -5.82 7.27
C GLU A 45 -4.44 -6.45 8.07
N GLN A 46 -4.59 -6.49 9.39
CA GLN A 46 -3.63 -7.20 10.22
C GLN A 46 -3.91 -8.70 10.19
N VAL A 47 -2.89 -9.48 9.88
CA VAL A 47 -2.89 -10.95 9.91
C VAL A 47 -1.80 -11.45 10.86
N GLU A 48 -1.76 -12.75 11.14
CA GLU A 48 -0.74 -13.33 12.06
C GLU A 48 0.70 -13.04 11.61
N ALA A 49 0.95 -13.09 10.29
CA ALA A 49 2.26 -12.85 9.70
C ALA A 49 2.65 -11.35 9.58
N GLY A 50 1.76 -10.41 9.94
CA GLY A 50 1.99 -8.97 9.81
C GLY A 50 0.79 -8.24 9.21
N PHE A 51 0.99 -7.62 8.04
CA PHE A 51 -0.03 -6.80 7.37
C PHE A 51 -0.29 -7.34 5.96
N ASN A 52 -1.49 -7.83 5.72
CA ASN A 52 -1.95 -8.16 4.38
C ASN A 52 -2.36 -6.88 3.67
N VAL A 53 -1.64 -6.53 2.61
CA VAL A 53 -1.93 -5.40 1.73
C VAL A 53 -2.63 -5.94 0.50
N LYS A 54 -3.81 -5.41 0.20
CA LYS A 54 -4.57 -5.71 -1.00
C LYS A 54 -4.71 -4.45 -1.85
N VAL A 55 -4.38 -4.59 -3.13
CA VAL A 55 -4.56 -3.56 -4.16
C VAL A 55 -5.60 -4.07 -5.14
N SER A 56 -6.63 -3.27 -5.42
CA SER A 56 -7.68 -3.62 -6.37
C SER A 56 -8.07 -2.44 -7.25
N VAL A 57 -8.51 -2.73 -8.47
CA VAL A 57 -9.09 -1.72 -9.38
C VAL A 57 -10.48 -2.18 -9.76
N GLU A 58 -11.45 -1.32 -9.49
CA GLU A 58 -12.81 -1.50 -10.00
C GLU A 58 -12.92 -0.74 -11.33
N ASP A 59 -12.74 -1.48 -12.43
CA ASP A 59 -13.05 -1.03 -13.78
C ASP A 59 -13.91 -2.12 -14.47
N LYS A 60 -13.94 -2.17 -15.80
CA LYS A 60 -14.71 -3.16 -16.58
C LYS A 60 -14.41 -4.62 -16.22
N LEU A 61 -13.19 -4.90 -15.79
CA LEU A 61 -12.74 -6.20 -15.30
C LEU A 61 -12.09 -5.98 -13.92
N PRO A 62 -12.80 -6.29 -12.82
CA PRO A 62 -12.23 -6.20 -11.49
C PRO A 62 -11.00 -7.10 -11.38
N SER A 63 -9.90 -6.53 -10.90
CA SER A 63 -8.67 -7.28 -10.61
C SER A 63 -8.15 -6.89 -9.23
N GLU A 64 -7.52 -7.84 -8.55
CA GLU A 64 -6.90 -7.63 -7.25
C GLU A 64 -5.61 -8.43 -7.11
N ALA A 65 -4.67 -7.87 -6.36
CA ALA A 65 -3.44 -8.54 -5.95
C ALA A 65 -3.19 -8.25 -4.47
N SER A 66 -2.61 -9.22 -3.77
CA SER A 66 -2.25 -9.07 -2.37
C SER A 66 -0.82 -9.55 -2.08
N PHE A 67 -0.24 -8.95 -1.06
CA PHE A 67 1.05 -9.36 -0.51
C PHE A 67 1.09 -9.05 0.98
N VAL A 68 2.00 -9.71 1.70
CA VAL A 68 2.16 -9.53 3.14
C VAL A 68 3.43 -8.73 3.42
N LEU A 69 3.30 -7.68 4.23
CA LEU A 69 4.40 -7.01 4.88
C LEU A 69 4.60 -7.63 6.26
N SER A 70 5.85 -7.81 6.68
CA SER A 70 6.14 -8.15 8.07
C SER A 70 5.64 -7.05 9.01
N GLN A 71 5.53 -7.37 10.30
CA GLN A 71 5.13 -6.37 11.29
C GLN A 71 6.12 -5.20 11.35
N GLU A 72 7.42 -5.47 11.25
CA GLU A 72 8.48 -4.46 11.22
C GLU A 72 8.38 -3.58 9.97
N GLU A 73 8.20 -4.20 8.80
CA GLU A 73 8.09 -3.50 7.52
C GLU A 73 6.88 -2.56 7.48
N GLY A 74 5.70 -3.06 7.88
CA GLY A 74 4.49 -2.25 7.89
C GLY A 74 4.61 -1.06 8.86
N ILE A 75 5.18 -1.27 10.04
CA ILE A 75 5.39 -0.18 11.02
C ILE A 75 6.42 0.83 10.50
N ALA A 76 7.51 0.37 9.89
CA ALA A 76 8.54 1.23 9.32
C ALA A 76 7.96 2.10 8.20
N ALA A 77 7.19 1.50 7.29
CA ALA A 77 6.53 2.19 6.18
C ALA A 77 5.52 3.24 6.68
N ALA A 78 4.68 2.89 7.68
CA ALA A 78 3.76 3.85 8.28
C ALA A 78 4.48 5.05 8.92
N LYS A 79 5.59 4.80 9.63
CA LYS A 79 6.39 5.88 10.23
C LYS A 79 7.10 6.72 9.18
N ALA A 80 7.58 6.11 8.09
CA ALA A 80 8.18 6.83 6.97
C ALA A 80 7.15 7.77 6.33
N PHE A 81 5.93 7.28 6.07
CA PHE A 81 4.80 8.06 5.57
C PHE A 81 4.44 9.23 6.49
N GLN A 82 4.41 9.02 7.81
CA GLN A 82 4.15 10.10 8.78
C GLN A 82 5.23 11.19 8.75
N ARG A 83 6.51 10.82 8.54
CA ARG A 83 7.65 11.76 8.53
C ARG A 83 7.81 12.50 7.21
N SER A 84 7.47 11.85 6.10
CA SER A 84 7.66 12.36 4.74
C SER A 84 6.38 12.16 3.94
N GLN A 85 5.72 13.28 3.61
CA GLN A 85 4.49 13.26 2.82
C GLN A 85 4.74 13.12 1.30
N SER A 86 6.01 13.13 0.85
CA SER A 86 6.36 13.17 -0.57
C SER A 86 7.37 12.10 -1.03
N GLY A 87 8.01 11.39 -0.10
CA GLY A 87 8.92 10.28 -0.41
C GLY A 87 8.21 8.93 -0.30
N HIS A 88 8.33 8.09 -1.33
CA HIS A 88 7.92 6.69 -1.24
C HIS A 88 8.91 5.89 -0.38
N ASP A 89 8.47 4.75 0.14
CA ASP A 89 9.34 3.86 0.89
C ASP A 89 9.96 2.80 -0.06
N PRO A 90 11.28 2.85 -0.30
CA PRO A 90 11.95 1.92 -1.22
C PRO A 90 11.89 0.46 -0.74
N ALA A 91 11.72 0.19 0.57
CA ALA A 91 11.69 -1.17 1.10
C ALA A 91 10.41 -1.94 0.72
N ILE A 92 9.35 -1.24 0.35
CA ILE A 92 8.08 -1.84 -0.09
C ILE A 92 7.77 -1.57 -1.56
N PHE A 93 8.55 -0.72 -2.24
CA PHE A 93 8.26 -0.24 -3.59
C PHE A 93 8.11 -1.39 -4.60
N ASP A 94 9.07 -2.31 -4.67
CA ASP A 94 9.05 -3.42 -5.65
C ASP A 94 7.79 -4.30 -5.48
N ARG A 95 7.40 -4.60 -4.23
CA ARG A 95 6.18 -5.37 -3.95
C ARG A 95 4.91 -4.64 -4.37
N VAL A 96 4.87 -3.31 -4.16
CA VAL A 96 3.75 -2.48 -4.60
C VAL A 96 3.70 -2.43 -6.13
N GLN A 97 4.84 -2.25 -6.80
CA GLN A 97 4.93 -2.19 -8.25
C GLN A 97 4.50 -3.52 -8.89
N GLU A 98 4.98 -4.66 -8.37
CA GLU A 98 4.54 -5.98 -8.83
C GLU A 98 3.03 -6.19 -8.66
N ALA A 99 2.46 -5.76 -7.53
CA ALA A 99 1.02 -5.85 -7.30
C ALA A 99 0.23 -4.97 -8.28
N LEU A 100 0.68 -3.74 -8.52
CA LEU A 100 0.06 -2.82 -9.50
C LEU A 100 0.13 -3.39 -10.92
N ALA A 101 1.26 -3.96 -11.32
CA ALA A 101 1.43 -4.58 -12.63
C ALA A 101 0.46 -5.74 -12.87
N ARG A 102 0.13 -6.53 -11.84
CA ARG A 102 -0.86 -7.63 -11.95
C ARG A 102 -2.30 -7.17 -12.00
N VAL A 103 -2.59 -6.01 -11.41
CA VAL A 103 -3.97 -5.49 -11.31
C VAL A 103 -4.34 -4.65 -12.53
N ILE A 104 -3.37 -3.98 -13.15
CA ILE A 104 -3.60 -2.98 -14.19
C ILE A 104 -3.03 -3.41 -15.55
N GLY A 105 -2.02 -4.28 -15.57
CA GLY A 105 -1.44 -4.85 -16.80
C GLY A 105 -2.18 -6.09 -17.28
#